data_AF-A0A6P0X4Q8-F1
#
_entry.id   AF-A0A6P0X4Q8-F1
#
_cell.length_a   1.000
_cell.length_b   1.000
_cell.length_c   1.000
_cell.angle_alpha   90.00
_cell.angle_beta   90.00
_cell.angle_gamma   90.00
#
_symmetry.space_group_name_H-M   'P 1'
#
loop_
_entity.id
_entity.type
_entity.pdbx_description
1 polymer ?
#
loop_
_entity_poly.entity_id
_entity_poly.type
_entity_poly.pdbx_seq_one_letter_code
_entity_poly.pdbx_strand_id
1 'polypeptide(L)'
;MSYINLPQINFAGSFSAKPGTINNVAVNYYAYQSPDPFMQGDSSQSPNSFSNPDNFPPEVQRYLYGPSWYPTGVATFKFNCTVASFLGSDGSPLAGLEGATFKTMVLPGSSTGKLVDLDTNQQTLTQLYGIVVKLALSDGTKVFTAKMSLGAQEANQLPVLNDLWFAKDPDATSDAGASGIFQWILDDIVWEDTSSMPSAVVALQESYAQGISIKINTDRYNGNSTSNGEYDAYSGRIVGSIGPVQSGEPFSFLLGRRFLPSSDSQYWVGSFVLGADNKLTLDLGNSIPVDQNGTPLNLNRQLVAGTMEGSTLQPFTNGQDIPVTRDHYETFAGIVSFQIYVVGYI
;
A
#
# COMPACT_ATOMS: atom_id res chain seq x y z
N MET A 1 7.06 -14.68 -0.43
CA MET A 1 6.46 -14.37 -1.72
C MET A 1 6.75 -12.93 -1.72
N SER A 2 7.76 -12.53 -2.49
CA SER A 2 8.27 -11.19 -2.30
C SER A 2 8.20 -10.43 -3.59
N TYR A 3 7.45 -9.35 -3.51
CA TYR A 3 7.56 -8.19 -4.37
C TYR A 3 9.01 -7.68 -4.50
N ILE A 4 9.92 -8.11 -3.62
CA ILE A 4 11.34 -7.72 -3.60
C ILE A 4 12.23 -8.66 -4.43
N ASN A 5 11.74 -9.87 -4.78
CA ASN A 5 12.48 -10.82 -5.59
C ASN A 5 12.52 -10.40 -7.07
N LEU A 6 13.59 -10.80 -7.74
CA LEU A 6 13.76 -10.62 -9.18
C LEU A 6 13.16 -11.80 -9.96
N PRO A 7 12.71 -11.59 -11.21
CA PRO A 7 12.58 -10.29 -11.87
C PRO A 7 11.45 -9.43 -11.28
N GLN A 8 11.61 -8.11 -11.28
CA GLN A 8 10.78 -7.18 -10.50
C GLN A 8 10.24 -6.04 -11.38
N ILE A 9 8.93 -5.77 -11.31
CA ILE A 9 8.35 -4.55 -11.89
C ILE A 9 8.06 -3.56 -10.77
N ASN A 10 8.49 -2.31 -10.96
CA ASN A 10 8.15 -1.20 -10.09
C ASN A 10 7.19 -0.24 -10.81
N PHE A 11 6.24 0.32 -10.08
CA PHE A 11 5.21 1.21 -10.61
C PHE A 11 4.88 2.35 -9.65
N ALA A 12 4.41 3.45 -10.22
CA ALA A 12 3.98 4.63 -9.48
C ALA A 12 2.72 5.24 -10.09
N GLY A 13 1.95 5.97 -9.29
CA GLY A 13 0.76 6.68 -9.74
C GLY A 13 -0.10 7.18 -8.59
N SER A 14 -1.42 7.06 -8.76
CA SER A 14 -2.38 7.44 -7.73
C SER A 14 -3.30 6.29 -7.33
N PHE A 15 -3.79 6.36 -6.09
CA PHE A 15 -4.89 5.53 -5.61
C PHE A 15 -6.10 6.41 -5.28
N SER A 16 -7.29 5.81 -5.28
CA SER A 16 -8.51 6.40 -4.74
C SER A 16 -9.08 5.47 -3.68
N ALA A 17 -9.34 6.02 -2.50
CA ALA A 17 -9.89 5.33 -1.35
C ALA A 17 -11.09 6.12 -0.81
N LYS A 18 -12.27 5.51 -0.83
CA LYS A 18 -13.53 6.15 -0.43
C LYS A 18 -14.13 5.44 0.79
N PRO A 19 -13.53 5.60 1.99
CA PRO A 19 -13.96 4.89 3.18
C PRO A 19 -15.36 5.34 3.61
N GLY A 20 -16.21 4.40 4.02
CA GLY A 20 -17.49 4.73 4.65
C GLY A 20 -17.26 4.97 6.13
N THR A 21 -17.02 6.22 6.53
CA THR A 21 -16.59 6.51 7.91
C THR A 21 -17.73 6.42 8.93
N ILE A 22 -18.97 6.22 8.47
CA ILE A 22 -20.09 5.93 9.37
C ILE A 22 -19.88 4.61 10.12
N ASN A 23 -19.10 3.69 9.53
CA ASN A 23 -18.77 2.42 10.16
C ASN A 23 -17.70 2.55 11.25
N ASN A 24 -17.03 3.70 11.36
CA ASN A 24 -15.89 3.90 12.26
C ASN A 24 -16.30 4.35 13.67
N VAL A 25 -17.60 4.31 13.98
CA VAL A 25 -18.14 4.71 15.28
C VAL A 25 -18.99 3.57 15.81
N ALA A 26 -18.48 2.84 16.80
CA ALA A 26 -19.13 1.66 17.37
C ALA A 26 -20.59 1.91 17.79
N VAL A 27 -20.91 3.14 18.23
CA VAL A 27 -22.28 3.52 18.63
C VAL A 27 -23.32 3.39 17.52
N ASN A 28 -22.90 3.50 16.26
CA ASN A 28 -23.80 3.34 15.11
C ASN A 28 -24.33 1.90 14.99
N TYR A 29 -23.74 0.94 15.70
CA TYR A 29 -24.15 -0.46 15.72
C TYR A 29 -24.93 -0.86 16.99
N TYR A 30 -24.99 -0.01 18.02
CA TYR A 30 -25.66 -0.33 19.29
C TYR A 30 -27.19 -0.16 19.27
N ALA A 31 -27.78 0.33 18.18
CA ALA A 31 -29.21 0.58 18.05
C ALA A 31 -30.12 -0.68 18.15
N TYR A 32 -29.54 -1.88 18.31
CA TYR A 32 -30.28 -3.15 18.35
C TYR A 32 -30.16 -3.95 19.66
N GLN A 33 -29.38 -3.50 20.65
CA GLN A 33 -29.09 -4.31 21.85
C GLN A 33 -29.73 -3.83 23.15
N SER A 34 -30.43 -2.69 23.17
CA SER A 34 -31.31 -2.38 24.30
C SER A 34 -32.74 -2.79 23.98
N PRO A 35 -33.41 -3.58 24.84
CA PRO A 35 -34.87 -3.67 24.86
C PRO A 35 -35.45 -2.39 25.47
N ASP A 36 -34.95 -1.22 25.06
CA ASP A 36 -35.36 0.05 25.60
C ASP A 36 -36.59 0.52 24.78
N PRO A 37 -37.73 0.87 25.40
CA PRO A 37 -38.99 1.13 24.71
C PRO A 37 -38.95 2.31 23.73
N PHE A 38 -37.85 3.06 23.65
CA PHE A 38 -37.74 4.31 22.89
C PHE A 38 -37.61 4.13 21.38
N MET A 39 -37.43 2.91 20.87
CA MET A 39 -37.44 2.62 19.42
C MET A 39 -38.72 1.92 18.95
N GLN A 40 -39.68 1.63 19.86
CA GLN A 40 -41.07 1.42 19.45
C GLN A 40 -41.71 2.79 19.30
N GLY A 41 -41.59 3.34 18.09
CA GLY A 41 -42.33 4.53 17.72
C GLY A 41 -43.82 4.32 17.99
N ASP A 42 -44.32 5.04 18.98
CA ASP A 42 -45.58 5.73 18.82
C ASP A 42 -45.55 6.39 17.43
N SER A 43 -46.40 5.90 16.53
CA SER A 43 -46.58 6.35 15.16
C SER A 43 -47.02 7.82 15.02
N SER A 44 -47.05 8.58 16.12
CA SER A 44 -47.39 10.00 16.16
C SER A 44 -46.19 10.95 15.99
N GLN A 45 -44.94 10.47 16.11
CA GLN A 45 -43.76 11.33 16.00
C GLN A 45 -43.20 11.34 14.57
N SER A 46 -43.36 12.50 13.92
CA SER A 46 -42.91 12.81 12.56
C SER A 46 -41.46 12.39 12.28
N PRO A 47 -41.11 11.93 11.05
CA PRO A 47 -39.75 11.47 10.68
C PRO A 47 -38.63 12.51 10.83
N ASN A 48 -38.93 13.74 11.24
CA ASN A 48 -37.98 14.84 11.34
C ASN A 48 -37.31 14.98 12.71
N SER A 49 -37.53 14.09 13.68
CA SER A 49 -36.93 14.20 15.03
C SER A 49 -35.41 13.90 15.10
N PHE A 50 -34.80 13.36 14.04
CA PHE A 50 -33.33 13.26 13.91
C PHE A 50 -32.62 14.60 13.67
N SER A 51 -33.37 15.71 13.54
CA SER A 51 -32.81 17.04 13.25
C SER A 51 -32.48 17.87 14.49
N ASN A 52 -32.82 17.41 15.70
CA ASN A 52 -32.46 18.11 16.93
C ASN A 52 -31.74 17.19 17.93
N PRO A 53 -30.40 17.29 18.03
CA PRO A 53 -29.60 16.50 18.98
C PRO A 53 -30.00 16.72 20.44
N ASP A 54 -30.63 17.85 20.77
CA ASP A 54 -31.00 18.21 22.15
C ASP A 54 -32.10 17.32 22.75
N ASN A 55 -32.81 16.54 21.93
CA ASN A 55 -33.86 15.62 22.37
C ASN A 55 -33.34 14.28 22.92
N PHE A 56 -32.04 14.03 22.83
CA PHE A 56 -31.43 12.81 23.36
C PHE A 56 -30.88 13.05 24.78
N PRO A 57 -30.83 12.02 25.64
CA PRO A 57 -30.13 12.12 26.93
C PRO A 57 -28.70 12.63 26.73
N PRO A 58 -28.11 13.40 27.68
CA PRO A 58 -26.74 13.92 27.55
C PRO A 58 -25.69 12.82 27.24
N GLU A 59 -25.96 11.61 27.74
CA GLU A 59 -25.16 10.40 27.50
C GLU A 59 -25.18 9.96 26.03
N VAL A 60 -26.30 10.14 25.33
CA VAL A 60 -26.50 9.82 23.91
C VAL A 60 -26.08 10.99 23.01
N GLN A 61 -26.25 12.24 23.46
CA GLN A 61 -25.78 13.43 22.74
C GLN A 61 -24.27 13.39 22.47
N ARG A 62 -23.46 12.89 23.42
CA ARG A 62 -22.01 12.65 23.24
C ARG A 62 -21.69 11.75 22.03
N TYR A 63 -22.61 10.85 21.66
CA TYR A 63 -22.44 9.90 20.56
C TYR A 63 -23.07 10.35 19.25
N LEU A 64 -23.96 11.36 19.29
CA LEU A 64 -24.62 11.94 18.12
C LEU A 64 -23.82 13.09 17.49
N TYR A 65 -22.92 13.70 18.25
CA TYR A 65 -22.04 14.76 17.77
C TYR A 65 -20.70 14.22 17.25
N GLY A 66 -20.74 13.84 15.98
CA GLY A 66 -19.55 13.65 15.17
C GLY A 66 -19.97 13.13 13.82
N PRO A 67 -20.41 13.99 12.87
CA PRO A 67 -20.64 13.54 11.51
C PRO A 67 -19.35 12.89 11.07
N SER A 68 -19.39 11.58 10.83
CA SER A 68 -18.29 10.92 10.15
C SER A 68 -18.01 11.76 8.90
N TRP A 69 -16.75 12.13 8.66
CA TRP A 69 -16.43 13.16 7.67
C TRP A 69 -16.78 12.72 6.24
N TYR A 70 -17.01 11.42 6.05
CA TYR A 70 -17.51 10.84 4.81
C TYR A 70 -18.47 9.66 5.07
N PRO A 71 -19.72 9.94 5.50
CA PRO A 71 -20.64 8.90 5.97
C PRO A 71 -21.25 8.10 4.83
N THR A 72 -21.29 8.69 3.63
CA THR A 72 -21.80 8.08 2.40
C THR A 72 -20.72 7.37 1.59
N GLY A 73 -19.53 7.17 2.17
CA GLY A 73 -18.44 6.47 1.49
C GLY A 73 -18.84 5.06 1.09
N VAL A 74 -18.54 4.70 -0.16
CA VAL A 74 -18.93 3.43 -0.79
C VAL A 74 -17.89 2.31 -0.61
N ALA A 75 -16.94 2.55 0.28
CA ALA A 75 -15.85 1.65 0.65
C ALA A 75 -15.03 1.16 -0.54
N THR A 76 -14.76 2.00 -1.54
CA THR A 76 -14.00 1.59 -2.74
C THR A 76 -12.51 1.88 -2.61
N PHE A 77 -11.68 0.95 -3.08
CA PHE A 77 -10.26 1.12 -3.32
C PHE A 77 -9.93 0.85 -4.79
N LYS A 78 -9.17 1.75 -5.42
CA LYS A 78 -8.67 1.61 -6.79
C LYS A 78 -7.28 2.24 -6.88
N PHE A 79 -6.49 1.79 -7.84
CA PHE A 79 -5.26 2.46 -8.22
C PHE A 79 -5.12 2.55 -9.73
N ASN A 80 -4.43 3.58 -10.18
CA ASN A 80 -4.07 3.83 -11.56
C ASN A 80 -2.59 4.21 -11.62
N CYS A 81 -1.77 3.29 -12.11
CA CYS A 81 -0.32 3.42 -12.10
C CYS A 81 0.25 3.19 -13.50
N THR A 82 1.48 3.62 -13.63
CA THR A 82 2.33 3.36 -14.77
C THR A 82 3.56 2.60 -14.29
N VAL A 83 4.00 1.62 -15.07
CA VAL A 83 5.25 0.91 -14.83
C VAL A 83 6.41 1.88 -15.03
N ALA A 84 7.24 1.99 -14.01
CA ALA A 84 8.37 2.90 -13.95
C ALA A 84 9.70 2.19 -14.24
N SER A 85 9.83 0.92 -13.86
CA SER A 85 10.96 0.07 -14.25
C SER A 85 10.60 -1.40 -14.26
N PHE A 86 11.38 -2.19 -15.03
CA PHE A 86 11.39 -3.64 -14.95
C PHE A 86 12.83 -4.11 -14.83
N LEU A 87 13.11 -4.93 -13.81
CA LEU A 87 14.41 -5.54 -13.55
C LEU A 87 14.35 -7.03 -13.91
N GLY A 88 15.32 -7.49 -14.70
CA GLY A 88 15.51 -8.90 -15.05
C GLY A 88 15.94 -9.75 -13.86
N SER A 89 16.09 -11.05 -14.09
CA SER A 89 16.47 -12.03 -13.05
C SER A 89 17.84 -11.76 -12.43
N ASP A 90 18.74 -11.08 -13.15
CA ASP A 90 20.05 -10.64 -12.67
C ASP A 90 20.02 -9.25 -12.00
N GLY A 91 18.87 -8.55 -12.06
CA GLY A 91 18.67 -7.21 -11.54
C GLY A 91 19.04 -6.10 -12.51
N SER A 92 19.38 -6.44 -13.76
CA SER A 92 19.59 -5.44 -14.81
C SER A 92 18.25 -4.89 -15.32
N PRO A 93 18.18 -3.61 -15.74
CA PRO A 93 16.98 -3.08 -16.36
C PRO A 93 16.62 -3.79 -17.68
N LEU A 94 15.34 -4.12 -17.84
CA LEU A 94 14.77 -4.70 -19.06
C LEU A 94 13.75 -3.75 -19.66
N ALA A 95 14.05 -3.26 -20.87
CA ALA A 95 13.21 -2.31 -21.57
C ALA A 95 11.94 -2.96 -22.17
N GLY A 96 10.88 -2.17 -22.30
CA GLY A 96 9.67 -2.52 -23.05
C GLY A 96 8.39 -2.57 -22.20
N LEU A 97 8.50 -2.36 -20.89
CA LEU A 97 7.36 -2.22 -19.99
C LEU A 97 7.22 -0.80 -19.43
N GLU A 98 8.24 0.04 -19.53
CA GLU A 98 8.18 1.43 -19.07
C GLU A 98 7.03 2.17 -19.77
N GLY A 99 6.20 2.87 -19.01
CA GLY A 99 5.02 3.53 -19.55
C GLY A 99 3.78 2.62 -19.68
N ALA A 100 3.90 1.30 -19.47
CA ALA A 100 2.76 0.40 -19.44
C ALA A 100 1.81 0.77 -18.29
N THR A 101 0.50 0.67 -18.52
CA THR A 101 -0.50 0.93 -17.49
C THR A 101 -0.71 -0.30 -16.60
N PHE A 102 -0.58 -0.12 -15.29
CA PHE A 102 -0.90 -1.12 -14.28
C PHE A 102 -1.96 -0.56 -13.32
N LYS A 103 -3.19 -1.09 -13.39
CA LYS A 103 -4.32 -0.47 -12.70
C LYS A 103 -5.40 -1.44 -12.30
N THR A 104 -6.24 -1.03 -11.36
CA THR A 104 -7.46 -1.76 -10.99
C THR A 104 -8.44 -1.81 -12.16
N MET A 105 -9.03 -2.98 -12.40
CA MET A 105 -10.10 -3.22 -13.37
C MET A 105 -11.45 -3.32 -12.64
N VAL A 106 -12.51 -2.83 -13.29
CA VAL A 106 -13.89 -3.10 -12.87
C VAL A 106 -14.42 -4.21 -13.77
N LEU A 107 -14.79 -5.35 -13.19
CA LEU A 107 -15.42 -6.43 -13.95
C LEU A 107 -16.86 -6.05 -14.31
N PRO A 108 -17.38 -6.48 -15.48
CA PRO A 108 -18.79 -6.29 -15.83
C PRO A 108 -19.71 -6.80 -14.72
N GLY A 109 -20.66 -5.96 -14.29
CA GLY A 109 -21.60 -6.31 -13.22
C GLY A 109 -21.01 -6.36 -11.80
N SER A 110 -19.73 -6.00 -11.63
CA SER A 110 -19.07 -5.98 -10.32
C SER A 110 -18.77 -4.56 -9.84
N SER A 111 -18.47 -4.43 -8.56
CA SER A 111 -17.86 -3.25 -7.98
C SER A 111 -16.34 -3.36 -7.99
N THR A 112 -15.64 -2.25 -7.76
CA THR A 112 -14.18 -2.26 -7.64
C THR A 112 -13.74 -2.87 -6.33
N GLY A 113 -12.42 -2.94 -6.12
CA GLY A 113 -11.84 -3.31 -4.83
C GLY A 113 -12.50 -2.58 -3.66
N LYS A 114 -12.60 -3.26 -2.52
CA LYS A 114 -13.29 -2.78 -1.33
C LYS A 114 -12.35 -2.60 -0.16
N LEU A 115 -12.57 -1.52 0.60
CA LEU A 115 -12.01 -1.29 1.92
C LEU A 115 -12.97 -1.91 2.93
N VAL A 116 -12.45 -2.71 3.86
CA VAL A 116 -13.25 -3.30 4.92
C VAL A 116 -12.56 -3.04 6.24
N ASP A 117 -13.27 -2.37 7.14
CA ASP A 117 -12.88 -2.25 8.53
C ASP A 117 -13.73 -3.22 9.34
N LEU A 118 -13.11 -4.29 9.86
CA LEU A 118 -13.81 -5.32 10.63
C LEU A 118 -14.01 -4.91 12.08
N ASP A 119 -13.15 -4.03 12.61
CA ASP A 119 -13.26 -3.51 13.96
C ASP A 119 -13.39 -1.99 13.90
N THR A 120 -14.62 -1.53 14.10
CA THR A 120 -15.01 -0.11 14.13
C THR A 120 -14.16 0.76 15.07
N ASN A 121 -13.51 0.17 16.09
CA ASN A 121 -12.62 0.86 17.03
C ASN A 121 -11.14 0.78 16.62
N GLN A 122 -10.77 -0.10 15.70
CA GLN A 122 -9.40 -0.31 15.22
C GLN A 122 -9.25 0.04 13.73
N GLN A 123 -9.48 1.32 13.44
CA GLN A 123 -9.47 1.87 12.08
C GLN A 123 -8.12 1.76 11.35
N THR A 124 -7.05 1.42 12.07
CA THR A 124 -5.70 1.27 11.52
C THR A 124 -5.44 -0.08 10.85
N LEU A 125 -6.39 -1.03 10.91
CA LEU A 125 -6.26 -2.38 10.32
C LEU A 125 -7.24 -2.63 9.16
N THR A 126 -7.46 -1.61 8.32
CA THR A 126 -8.29 -1.75 7.12
C THR A 126 -7.79 -2.88 6.22
N GLN A 127 -8.72 -3.67 5.68
CA GLN A 127 -8.44 -4.76 4.73
C GLN A 127 -8.88 -4.43 3.31
N LEU A 128 -8.22 -5.00 2.30
CA LEU A 128 -8.67 -4.94 0.91
C LEU A 128 -9.34 -6.23 0.46
N TYR A 129 -10.43 -6.09 -0.32
CA TYR A 129 -11.21 -7.20 -0.87
C TYR A 129 -11.48 -7.02 -2.37
N GLY A 130 -11.52 -8.13 -3.12
CA GLY A 130 -12.03 -8.16 -4.50
C GLY A 130 -11.28 -7.30 -5.51
N ILE A 131 -9.98 -7.07 -5.31
CA ILE A 131 -9.16 -6.32 -6.27
C ILE A 131 -8.92 -7.19 -7.52
N VAL A 132 -9.16 -6.62 -8.68
CA VAL A 132 -8.76 -7.18 -9.98
C VAL A 132 -7.87 -6.16 -10.66
N VAL A 133 -6.77 -6.59 -11.23
CA VAL A 133 -5.79 -5.71 -11.87
C VAL A 133 -5.62 -6.08 -13.34
N LYS A 134 -5.09 -5.13 -14.10
CA LYS A 134 -4.64 -5.36 -15.48
C LYS A 134 -3.33 -4.66 -15.76
N LEU A 135 -2.53 -5.29 -16.59
CA LEU A 135 -1.36 -4.70 -17.23
C LEU A 135 -1.65 -4.54 -18.74
N ALA A 136 -1.35 -3.38 -19.29
CA ALA A 136 -1.38 -3.12 -20.72
C ALA A 136 -0.21 -2.23 -21.12
N LEU A 137 0.42 -2.50 -22.26
CA LEU A 137 1.50 -1.70 -22.82
C LEU A 137 1.06 -0.25 -23.08
N SER A 138 2.02 0.64 -23.32
CA SER A 138 1.77 2.08 -23.52
C SER A 138 0.85 2.41 -24.70
N ASP A 139 0.78 1.51 -25.70
CA ASP A 139 -0.12 1.60 -26.85
C ASP A 139 -1.54 1.08 -26.56
N GLY A 140 -1.80 0.56 -25.35
CA GLY A 140 -3.06 -0.03 -24.92
C GLY A 140 -3.18 -1.53 -25.18
N THR A 141 -2.16 -2.17 -25.78
CA THR A 141 -2.12 -3.62 -25.98
C THR A 141 -2.16 -4.33 -24.62
N LYS A 142 -3.18 -5.16 -24.40
CA LYS A 142 -3.38 -5.88 -23.14
C LYS A 142 -2.27 -6.93 -22.97
N VAL A 143 -1.77 -7.09 -21.74
CA VAL A 143 -0.77 -8.10 -21.40
C VAL A 143 -1.40 -9.20 -20.54
N PHE A 144 -1.95 -8.82 -19.39
CA PHE A 144 -2.66 -9.76 -18.52
C PHE A 144 -3.75 -9.09 -17.70
N THR A 145 -4.65 -9.93 -17.18
CA THR A 145 -5.51 -9.61 -16.04
C THR A 145 -5.26 -10.61 -14.92
N ALA A 146 -5.34 -10.16 -13.67
CA ALA A 146 -5.15 -11.03 -12.51
C ALA A 146 -6.07 -10.61 -11.37
N LYS A 147 -6.46 -11.56 -10.52
CA LYS A 147 -7.31 -11.30 -9.36
C LYS A 147 -6.49 -11.35 -8.11
N MET A 148 -6.90 -10.61 -7.09
CA MET A 148 -6.37 -10.79 -5.76
C MET A 148 -6.74 -12.18 -5.25
N SER A 149 -5.72 -12.91 -4.82
CA SER A 149 -5.86 -14.21 -4.19
C SER A 149 -6.58 -14.07 -2.86
N LEU A 150 -7.50 -14.99 -2.58
CA LEU A 150 -8.10 -15.16 -1.25
C LEU A 150 -7.33 -16.18 -0.39
N GLY A 151 -6.22 -16.72 -0.91
CA GLY A 151 -5.51 -17.85 -0.31
C GLY A 151 -6.30 -19.16 -0.44
N ALA A 152 -5.64 -20.30 -0.27
CA ALA A 152 -6.34 -21.56 -0.04
C ALA A 152 -7.15 -21.43 1.27
N GLN A 153 -8.36 -22.01 1.29
CA GLN A 153 -9.49 -21.79 2.21
C GLN A 153 -9.25 -21.77 3.74
N GLU A 154 -8.03 -21.91 4.25
CA GLU A 154 -7.75 -22.12 5.68
C GLU A 154 -7.01 -20.98 6.40
N ALA A 155 -6.63 -19.89 5.74
CA ALA A 155 -6.01 -18.78 6.46
C ALA A 155 -6.47 -17.41 5.97
N ASN A 156 -6.86 -16.58 6.94
CA ASN A 156 -7.21 -15.17 6.87
C ASN A 156 -6.04 -14.31 6.32
N GLN A 157 -5.70 -14.47 5.03
CA GLN A 157 -4.49 -13.93 4.37
C GLN A 157 -4.75 -12.66 3.56
N LEU A 158 -5.83 -11.94 3.88
CA LEU A 158 -6.18 -10.72 3.18
C LEU A 158 -5.16 -9.62 3.46
N PRO A 159 -4.87 -8.73 2.49
CA PRO A 159 -4.02 -7.58 2.72
C PRO A 159 -4.66 -6.68 3.78
N VAL A 160 -3.98 -6.56 4.91
CA VAL A 160 -4.27 -5.60 5.98
C VAL A 160 -3.33 -4.40 5.81
N LEU A 161 -3.81 -3.21 6.15
CA LEU A 161 -2.98 -2.02 6.26
C LEU A 161 -1.95 -2.24 7.37
N ASN A 162 -0.68 -2.24 6.99
CA ASN A 162 0.43 -2.44 7.91
C ASN A 162 1.34 -1.21 7.94
N ASP A 163 2.12 -1.11 9.01
CA ASP A 163 3.17 -0.11 9.18
C ASP A 163 2.66 1.33 9.01
N LEU A 164 1.46 1.59 9.51
CA LEU A 164 0.85 2.93 9.49
C LEU A 164 1.78 3.94 10.17
N TRP A 165 2.11 5.00 9.45
CA TRP A 165 3.07 6.01 9.88
C TRP A 165 2.55 7.41 9.63
N PHE A 166 2.16 8.11 10.70
CA PHE A 166 1.59 9.46 10.63
C PHE A 166 2.63 10.58 10.43
N ALA A 167 3.92 10.27 10.38
CA ALA A 167 4.98 11.25 10.14
C ALA A 167 5.67 11.05 8.79
N LYS A 168 4.98 10.43 7.82
CA LYS A 168 5.49 10.26 6.47
C LYS A 168 5.68 11.62 5.81
N ASP A 169 4.67 12.47 5.84
CA ASP A 169 4.77 13.88 5.46
C ASP A 169 4.70 14.72 6.74
N PRO A 170 5.84 15.18 7.27
CA PRO A 170 5.91 15.87 8.56
C PRO A 170 5.27 17.27 8.53
N ASP A 171 5.02 17.83 7.34
CA ASP A 171 4.37 19.12 7.16
C ASP A 171 2.85 18.98 7.02
N ALA A 172 2.33 17.76 6.89
CA ALA A 172 0.91 17.45 6.82
C ALA A 172 0.36 16.89 8.14
N THR A 173 -0.96 16.94 8.29
CA THR A 173 -1.68 16.49 9.50
C THR A 173 -2.68 15.40 9.18
N SER A 174 -2.98 14.54 10.15
CA SER A 174 -3.97 13.46 10.01
C SER A 174 -3.61 12.52 8.85
N ASP A 175 -4.60 11.98 8.14
CA ASP A 175 -4.42 11.03 7.03
C ASP A 175 -3.55 11.56 5.88
N ALA A 176 -3.49 12.88 5.69
CA ALA A 176 -2.62 13.49 4.69
C ALA A 176 -1.13 13.36 5.02
N GLY A 177 -0.79 13.31 6.32
CA GLY A 177 0.56 13.05 6.83
C GLY A 177 0.92 11.57 6.92
N ALA A 178 -0.05 10.68 6.71
CA ALA A 178 0.08 9.27 6.95
C ALA A 178 0.55 8.48 5.71
N SER A 179 1.21 7.36 5.97
CA SER A 179 1.42 6.30 5.00
C SER A 179 1.20 4.91 5.57
N GLY A 180 0.96 3.95 4.70
CA GLY A 180 0.91 2.55 5.09
C GLY A 180 1.13 1.62 3.91
N ILE A 181 1.25 0.34 4.24
CA ILE A 181 1.60 -0.72 3.30
C ILE A 181 0.45 -1.70 3.18
N PHE A 182 0.17 -2.12 1.95
CA PHE A 182 -0.57 -3.35 1.68
C PHE A 182 0.32 -4.31 0.89
N GLN A 183 0.28 -5.60 1.26
CA GLN A 183 0.97 -6.66 0.55
C GLN A 183 0.03 -7.86 0.38
N TRP A 184 -0.05 -8.40 -0.84
CA TRP A 184 -0.85 -9.57 -1.17
C TRP A 184 -0.31 -10.29 -2.41
N ILE A 185 -1.06 -11.27 -2.88
CA ILE A 185 -0.76 -12.06 -4.08
C ILE A 185 -1.88 -11.91 -5.09
N LEU A 186 -1.52 -11.81 -6.37
CA LEU A 186 -2.43 -11.96 -7.48
C LEU A 186 -2.30 -13.37 -8.05
N ASP A 187 -3.43 -14.03 -8.24
CA ASP A 187 -3.60 -15.31 -8.90
C ASP A 187 -4.65 -15.19 -10.02
N ASP A 188 -5.13 -16.32 -10.54
CA ASP A 188 -6.04 -16.38 -11.68
C ASP A 188 -5.53 -15.52 -12.86
N ILE A 189 -4.23 -15.60 -13.15
CA ILE A 189 -3.59 -14.76 -14.16
C ILE A 189 -4.03 -15.25 -15.54
N VAL A 190 -4.72 -14.37 -16.26
CA VAL A 190 -5.09 -14.58 -17.66
C VAL A 190 -4.15 -13.75 -18.51
N TRP A 191 -3.20 -14.43 -19.15
CA TRP A 191 -2.27 -13.85 -20.12
C TRP A 191 -2.92 -13.76 -21.50
N GLU A 192 -2.67 -12.66 -22.19
CA GLU A 192 -2.92 -12.55 -23.63
C GLU A 192 -1.83 -13.30 -24.42
N ASP A 193 -1.97 -13.40 -25.74
CA ASP A 193 -0.91 -13.96 -26.59
C ASP A 193 0.31 -13.04 -26.61
N THR A 194 1.34 -13.41 -25.86
CA THR A 194 2.58 -12.64 -25.67
C THR A 194 3.64 -12.92 -26.75
N SER A 195 3.40 -13.86 -27.67
CA SER A 195 4.43 -14.34 -28.60
C SER A 195 4.99 -13.26 -29.55
N SER A 196 4.21 -12.20 -29.77
CA SER A 196 4.59 -11.04 -30.59
C SER A 196 4.93 -9.78 -29.78
N MET A 197 4.89 -9.86 -28.44
CA MET A 197 5.15 -8.74 -27.53
C MET A 197 6.66 -8.59 -27.25
N PRO A 198 7.10 -7.45 -26.68
CA PRO A 198 8.50 -7.25 -26.28
C PRO A 198 9.03 -8.40 -25.41
N SER A 199 10.31 -8.73 -25.51
CA SER A 199 10.94 -9.82 -24.74
C SER A 199 10.75 -9.68 -23.23
N ALA A 200 10.64 -8.45 -22.72
CA ALA A 200 10.31 -8.18 -21.33
C ALA A 200 8.96 -8.79 -20.90
N VAL A 201 7.94 -8.77 -21.77
CA VAL A 201 6.63 -9.37 -21.50
C VAL A 201 6.71 -10.89 -21.48
N VAL A 202 7.48 -11.48 -22.39
CA VAL A 202 7.70 -12.93 -22.42
C VAL A 202 8.42 -13.39 -21.15
N ALA A 203 9.51 -12.70 -20.78
CA ALA A 203 10.26 -12.97 -19.56
C ALA A 203 9.39 -12.80 -18.29
N LEU A 204 8.49 -11.82 -18.30
CA LEU A 204 7.51 -11.61 -17.23
C LEU A 204 6.56 -12.81 -17.13
N GLN A 205 5.96 -13.25 -18.24
CA GLN A 205 5.04 -14.39 -18.24
C GLN A 205 5.69 -15.66 -17.71
N GLU A 206 6.91 -15.96 -18.17
CA GLU A 206 7.66 -17.14 -17.72
C GLU A 206 7.97 -17.09 -16.22
N SER A 207 8.39 -15.92 -15.73
CA SER A 207 8.84 -15.78 -14.34
C SER A 207 7.69 -15.74 -13.32
N TYR A 208 6.50 -15.32 -13.73
CA TYR A 208 5.34 -15.12 -12.86
C TYR A 208 4.31 -16.25 -12.97
N ALA A 209 4.68 -17.39 -13.56
CA ALA A 209 3.78 -18.53 -13.80
C ALA A 209 3.13 -19.10 -12.52
N GLN A 210 3.77 -18.95 -11.35
CA GLN A 210 3.25 -19.41 -10.06
C GLN A 210 2.35 -18.38 -9.35
N GLY A 211 2.29 -17.15 -9.84
CA GLY A 211 1.59 -16.05 -9.18
C GLY A 211 2.44 -14.78 -9.10
N ILE A 212 1.77 -13.67 -8.76
CA ILE A 212 2.40 -12.35 -8.63
C ILE A 212 2.31 -11.92 -7.16
N SER A 213 3.44 -11.68 -6.49
CA SER A 213 3.45 -10.99 -5.21
C SER A 213 3.47 -9.49 -5.45
N ILE A 214 2.64 -8.73 -4.75
CA ILE A 214 2.53 -7.29 -4.88
C ILE A 214 2.61 -6.62 -3.51
N LYS A 215 3.33 -5.50 -3.45
CA LYS A 215 3.36 -4.59 -2.31
C LYS A 215 3.18 -3.17 -2.80
N ILE A 216 2.33 -2.41 -2.12
CA ILE A 216 2.11 -0.99 -2.38
C ILE A 216 2.34 -0.19 -1.11
N ASN A 217 2.91 0.99 -1.26
CA ASN A 217 2.88 2.05 -0.28
C ASN A 217 1.86 3.08 -0.72
N THR A 218 0.97 3.46 0.18
CA THR A 218 0.04 4.56 -0.02
C THR A 218 0.40 5.70 0.92
N ASP A 219 0.51 6.92 0.40
CA ASP A 219 0.73 8.12 1.20
C ASP A 219 -0.02 9.33 0.62
N ARG A 220 0.02 10.46 1.31
CA ARG A 220 -0.49 11.74 0.81
C ARG A 220 -2.00 11.70 0.48
N TYR A 221 -2.78 11.03 1.34
CA TYR A 221 -4.22 10.90 1.13
C TYR A 221 -4.92 12.25 1.27
N ASN A 222 -5.64 12.64 0.23
CA ASN A 222 -6.51 13.80 0.23
C ASN A 222 -7.92 13.43 0.69
N GLY A 223 -8.20 13.57 1.99
CA GLY A 223 -9.54 13.37 2.55
C GLY A 223 -10.54 14.52 2.29
N ASN A 224 -10.11 15.62 1.66
CA ASN A 224 -10.94 16.81 1.50
C ASN A 224 -11.79 16.75 0.21
N SER A 225 -13.10 16.62 0.39
CA SER A 225 -14.13 16.54 -0.65
C SER A 225 -14.26 17.76 -1.56
N THR A 226 -13.68 18.90 -1.17
CA THR A 226 -13.80 20.19 -1.86
C THR A 226 -12.48 20.71 -2.43
N SER A 227 -11.39 19.98 -2.24
CA SER A 227 -10.06 20.43 -2.62
C SER A 227 -9.70 20.10 -4.07
N ASN A 228 -8.93 21.00 -4.69
CA ASN A 228 -8.33 20.85 -6.02
C ASN A 228 -6.79 20.72 -5.88
N GLY A 229 -6.32 19.88 -4.95
CA GLY A 229 -4.88 19.66 -4.71
C GLY A 229 -4.20 18.84 -5.81
N GLU A 230 -2.95 18.40 -5.57
CA GLU A 230 -2.20 17.51 -6.47
C GLU A 230 -2.97 16.21 -6.78
N TYR A 231 -3.73 15.71 -5.79
CA TYR A 231 -4.62 14.57 -5.93
C TYR A 231 -6.08 15.00 -5.82
N ASP A 232 -6.94 14.37 -6.63
CA ASP A 232 -8.39 14.51 -6.53
C ASP A 232 -8.89 14.15 -5.12
N ALA A 233 -10.09 14.61 -4.78
CA ALA A 233 -10.76 14.22 -3.55
C ALA A 233 -10.78 12.70 -3.36
N TYR A 234 -10.45 12.25 -2.15
CA TYR A 234 -10.38 10.86 -1.73
C TYR A 234 -9.35 10.04 -2.51
N SER A 235 -8.24 10.67 -2.88
CA SER A 235 -7.15 10.05 -3.62
C SER A 235 -5.80 10.42 -3.01
N GLY A 236 -4.76 9.67 -3.33
CA GLY A 236 -3.40 9.95 -2.86
C GLY A 236 -2.37 9.28 -3.75
N ARG A 237 -1.12 9.28 -3.29
CA ARG A 237 -0.02 8.70 -4.03
C ARG A 237 0.15 7.22 -3.75
N ILE A 238 0.53 6.48 -4.77
CA ILE A 238 0.91 5.08 -4.65
C ILE A 238 2.26 4.83 -5.36
N VAL A 239 3.13 4.09 -4.68
CA VAL A 239 4.30 3.45 -5.30
C VAL A 239 4.28 1.98 -4.91
N GLY A 240 4.71 1.10 -5.80
CA GLY A 240 4.67 -0.32 -5.51
C GLY A 240 5.59 -1.13 -6.39
N SER A 241 5.72 -2.39 -5.98
CA SER A 241 6.52 -3.38 -6.67
C SER A 241 5.72 -4.68 -6.80
N ILE A 242 5.94 -5.37 -7.92
CA ILE A 242 5.54 -6.76 -8.08
C ILE A 242 6.76 -7.65 -8.37
N GLY A 243 6.71 -8.87 -7.85
CA GLY A 243 7.74 -9.90 -7.98
C GLY A 243 7.09 -11.29 -8.10
N PRO A 244 7.84 -12.31 -8.50
CA PRO A 244 7.30 -13.66 -8.64
C PRO A 244 6.96 -14.27 -7.27
N VAL A 245 5.88 -15.04 -7.23
CA VAL A 245 5.60 -15.94 -6.10
C VAL A 245 6.59 -17.11 -6.12
N GLN A 246 7.23 -17.39 -4.99
CA GLN A 246 8.03 -18.61 -4.81
C GLN A 246 7.37 -19.56 -3.79
N SER A 247 7.61 -20.85 -3.99
CA SER A 247 7.08 -21.91 -3.12
C SER A 247 7.55 -21.75 -1.67
N GLY A 248 6.63 -21.95 -0.73
CA GLY A 248 6.93 -21.99 0.71
C GLY A 248 7.11 -20.63 1.39
N GLU A 249 7.06 -19.53 0.65
CA GLU A 249 7.14 -18.21 1.27
C GLU A 249 5.74 -17.71 1.76
N PRO A 250 5.61 -16.60 2.52
CA PRO A 250 4.34 -16.07 3.09
C PRO A 250 3.55 -15.12 2.18
N PHE A 251 2.21 -15.07 2.35
CA PHE A 251 1.26 -14.38 1.45
C PHE A 251 1.15 -12.87 1.68
N SER A 252 1.22 -12.45 2.93
CA SER A 252 0.91 -11.07 3.35
C SER A 252 2.10 -10.33 3.96
N PHE A 253 3.28 -10.95 4.02
CA PHE A 253 4.49 -10.32 4.53
C PHE A 253 5.76 -10.86 3.86
N LEU A 254 6.82 -10.07 3.90
CA LEU A 254 8.13 -10.43 3.38
C LEU A 254 8.81 -11.49 4.25
N LEU A 255 9.28 -12.59 3.64
CA LEU A 255 10.18 -13.54 4.30
C LEU A 255 11.61 -12.97 4.37
N GLY A 256 11.76 -11.94 5.18
CA GLY A 256 13.02 -11.23 5.36
C GLY A 256 13.22 -10.82 6.80
N ARG A 257 13.96 -9.74 6.99
CA ARG A 257 14.17 -9.12 8.29
C ARG A 257 13.65 -7.70 8.26
N ARG A 258 13.39 -7.15 9.45
CA ARG A 258 12.97 -5.76 9.63
C ARG A 258 14.08 -5.00 10.33
N PHE A 259 14.31 -3.75 9.94
CA PHE A 259 15.07 -2.81 10.76
C PHE A 259 14.09 -1.87 11.44
N LEU A 260 14.25 -1.71 12.76
CA LEU A 260 13.41 -0.87 13.58
C LEU A 260 14.11 0.48 13.80
N PRO A 261 13.37 1.59 13.78
CA PRO A 261 13.93 2.89 14.10
C PRO A 261 14.38 2.93 15.57
N SER A 262 15.49 3.64 15.84
CA SER A 262 15.80 4.08 17.20
C SER A 262 14.79 5.13 17.67
N SER A 263 14.72 5.41 18.98
CA SER A 263 13.76 6.36 19.56
C SER A 263 13.77 7.74 18.89
N ASP A 264 14.94 8.21 18.47
CA ASP A 264 15.14 9.56 17.93
C ASP A 264 15.20 9.58 16.39
N SER A 265 14.85 8.45 15.75
CA SER A 265 14.88 8.32 14.29
C SER A 265 13.72 9.08 13.64
N GLN A 266 14.03 9.84 12.60
CA GLN A 266 13.03 10.41 11.69
C GLN A 266 12.62 9.44 10.57
N TYR A 267 13.31 8.30 10.45
CA TYR A 267 12.94 7.21 9.57
C TYR A 267 12.01 6.24 10.28
N TRP A 268 11.21 5.52 9.50
CA TRP A 268 10.28 4.52 10.00
C TRP A 268 10.79 3.10 9.80
N VAL A 269 9.98 2.12 10.19
CA VAL A 269 10.29 0.71 9.97
C VAL A 269 10.46 0.41 8.49
N GLY A 270 11.41 -0.44 8.17
CA GLY A 270 11.57 -0.99 6.83
C GLY A 270 11.98 -2.45 6.87
N SER A 271 12.12 -3.03 5.68
CA SER A 271 12.39 -4.45 5.52
C SER A 271 13.61 -4.67 4.66
N PHE A 272 14.26 -5.82 4.83
CA PHE A 272 15.40 -6.21 4.02
C PHE A 272 15.49 -7.71 3.81
N VAL A 273 16.14 -8.08 2.71
CA VAL A 273 16.56 -9.46 2.39
C VAL A 273 18.05 -9.44 2.16
N LEU A 274 18.75 -10.42 2.75
CA LEU A 274 20.14 -10.72 2.42
C LEU A 274 20.17 -12.02 1.62
N GLY A 275 20.50 -11.90 0.33
CA GLY A 275 20.64 -13.04 -0.56
C GLY A 275 21.86 -13.89 -0.22
N ALA A 276 21.84 -15.16 -0.65
CA ALA A 276 22.97 -16.09 -0.50
C ALA A 276 24.23 -15.64 -1.28
N ASP A 277 24.04 -14.77 -2.26
CA ASP A 277 25.08 -14.10 -3.05
C ASP A 277 25.68 -12.88 -2.32
N ASN A 278 25.31 -12.61 -1.07
CA ASN A 278 25.63 -11.38 -0.33
C ASN A 278 25.07 -10.11 -0.99
N LYS A 279 23.96 -10.21 -1.73
CA LYS A 279 23.20 -9.04 -2.16
C LYS A 279 22.26 -8.61 -1.05
N LEU A 280 22.44 -7.39 -0.54
CA LEU A 280 21.51 -6.78 0.40
C LEU A 280 20.49 -5.98 -0.38
N THR A 281 19.21 -6.31 -0.20
CA THR A 281 18.08 -5.56 -0.74
C THR A 281 17.29 -4.94 0.41
N LEU A 282 17.16 -3.62 0.40
CA LEU A 282 16.42 -2.81 1.37
C LEU A 282 15.12 -2.32 0.73
N ASP A 283 14.02 -2.37 1.46
CA ASP A 283 12.79 -1.67 1.14
C ASP A 283 12.62 -0.49 2.11
N LEU A 284 12.83 0.71 1.56
CA LEU A 284 12.74 1.98 2.27
C LEU A 284 11.48 2.76 1.87
N GLY A 285 10.59 2.15 1.08
CA GLY A 285 9.46 2.83 0.48
C GLY A 285 8.49 3.42 1.52
N ASN A 286 8.32 2.76 2.68
CA ASN A 286 7.53 3.28 3.79
C ASN A 286 8.40 3.78 4.98
N SER A 287 9.70 3.98 4.75
CA SER A 287 10.68 4.26 5.82
C SER A 287 11.28 5.65 5.74
N ILE A 288 11.21 6.31 4.58
CA ILE A 288 11.76 7.66 4.37
C ILE A 288 10.62 8.68 4.34
N PRO A 289 10.71 9.78 5.11
CA PRO A 289 9.70 10.83 5.07
C PRO A 289 9.77 11.60 3.76
N VAL A 290 8.72 12.30 3.40
CA VAL A 290 8.58 13.02 2.13
C VAL A 290 8.14 14.45 2.37
N ASP A 291 8.46 15.36 1.44
CA ASP A 291 7.96 16.73 1.46
C ASP A 291 6.51 16.82 0.95
N GLN A 292 5.98 18.05 0.94
CA GLN A 292 4.66 18.37 0.40
C GLN A 292 4.46 18.06 -1.09
N ASN A 293 5.50 17.65 -1.83
CA ASN A 293 5.43 17.21 -3.23
C ASN A 293 5.65 15.69 -3.36
N GLY A 294 5.76 14.97 -2.24
CA GLY A 294 6.12 13.55 -2.21
C GLY A 294 7.61 13.27 -2.42
N THR A 295 8.47 14.27 -2.49
CA THR A 295 9.92 14.05 -2.65
C THR A 295 10.50 13.50 -1.34
N PRO A 296 11.18 12.34 -1.35
CA PRO A 296 11.86 11.83 -0.16
C PRO A 296 12.81 12.87 0.44
N LEU A 297 12.72 13.08 1.75
CA LEU A 297 13.58 14.00 2.46
C LEU A 297 14.95 13.37 2.68
N ASN A 298 15.98 13.99 2.11
CA ASN A 298 17.38 13.59 2.33
C ASN A 298 17.90 13.98 3.73
N LEU A 299 17.08 14.58 4.59
CA LEU A 299 17.36 14.99 5.99
C LEU A 299 18.75 15.63 6.24
N ASN A 300 19.36 16.19 5.19
CA ASN A 300 20.75 16.65 5.15
C ASN A 300 21.79 15.61 5.63
N ARG A 301 21.56 14.31 5.35
CA ARG A 301 22.44 13.21 5.77
C ARG A 301 22.60 12.20 4.65
N GLN A 302 23.82 11.67 4.50
CA GLN A 302 24.05 10.51 3.65
C GLN A 302 23.46 9.27 4.34
N LEU A 303 22.64 8.51 3.62
CA LEU A 303 22.05 7.28 4.13
C LEU A 303 22.95 6.10 3.78
N VAL A 304 23.41 5.37 4.81
CA VAL A 304 24.41 4.31 4.69
C VAL A 304 23.92 3.03 5.35
N ALA A 305 24.16 1.89 4.72
CA ALA A 305 23.96 0.57 5.31
C ALA A 305 25.26 -0.02 5.87
N GLY A 306 25.16 -0.71 7.00
CA GLY A 306 26.30 -1.35 7.67
C GLY A 306 25.87 -2.29 8.79
N THR A 307 26.85 -2.89 9.46
CA THR A 307 26.65 -3.66 10.68
C THR A 307 26.96 -2.81 11.91
N MET A 308 26.23 -3.03 13.00
CA MET A 308 26.55 -2.41 14.28
C MET A 308 27.51 -3.31 15.07
N GLU A 309 28.70 -2.80 15.39
CA GLU A 309 29.64 -3.42 16.32
C GLU A 309 29.67 -2.59 17.61
N GLY A 310 28.94 -3.07 18.63
CA GLY A 310 28.66 -2.26 19.82
C GLY A 310 27.84 -1.02 19.44
N SER A 311 28.39 0.17 19.66
CA SER A 311 27.79 1.46 19.31
C SER A 311 28.35 2.06 18.01
N THR A 312 29.20 1.35 17.29
CA THR A 312 29.86 1.85 16.08
C THR A 312 29.24 1.23 14.84
N LEU A 313 28.86 2.06 13.88
CA LEU A 313 28.44 1.61 12.56
C LEU A 313 29.68 1.24 11.73
N GLN A 314 29.73 0.01 11.25
CA GLN A 314 30.68 -0.46 10.24
C GLN A 314 29.98 -0.46 8.87
N PRO A 315 30.18 0.57 8.05
CA PRO A 315 29.47 0.69 6.79
C PRO A 315 29.95 -0.34 5.77
N PHE A 316 29.04 -0.83 4.93
CA PHE A 316 29.42 -1.63 3.77
C PHE A 316 30.05 -0.75 2.70
N THR A 317 31.09 -1.25 2.01
CA THR A 317 31.81 -0.52 0.95
C THR A 317 30.87 0.03 -0.13
N ASN A 318 29.85 -0.73 -0.53
CA ASN A 318 28.85 -0.33 -1.53
C ASN A 318 27.52 0.14 -0.91
N GLY A 319 27.45 0.25 0.42
CA GLY A 319 26.24 0.65 1.13
C GLY A 319 26.14 2.14 1.39
N GLN A 320 27.06 2.97 0.86
CA GLN A 320 27.20 4.36 1.29
C GLN A 320 26.36 5.39 0.52
N ASP A 321 25.79 5.04 -0.63
CA ASP A 321 25.04 6.01 -1.46
C ASP A 321 23.60 5.56 -1.69
N ILE A 322 22.85 5.34 -0.62
CA ILE A 322 21.44 5.02 -0.75
C ILE A 322 20.71 6.27 -1.30
N PRO A 323 20.12 6.21 -2.51
CA PRO A 323 19.55 7.37 -3.16
C PRO A 323 18.26 7.81 -2.46
N VAL A 324 18.23 9.07 -2.02
CA VAL A 324 17.06 9.71 -1.43
C VAL A 324 16.53 10.79 -2.38
N THR A 325 16.04 10.34 -3.54
CA THR A 325 15.48 11.22 -4.59
C THR A 325 14.09 10.75 -5.00
N ARG A 326 13.27 11.68 -5.51
CA ARG A 326 11.94 11.35 -6.03
C ARG A 326 12.01 10.34 -7.17
N ASP A 327 12.92 10.58 -8.11
CA ASP A 327 13.11 9.69 -9.26
C ASP A 327 13.41 8.27 -8.81
N HIS A 328 14.37 8.06 -7.91
CA HIS A 328 14.67 6.72 -7.42
C HIS A 328 13.47 6.09 -6.70
N TYR A 329 12.80 6.85 -5.84
CA TYR A 329 11.65 6.37 -5.08
C TYR A 329 10.48 5.95 -5.98
N GLU A 330 10.17 6.72 -7.03
CA GLU A 330 9.08 6.41 -7.96
C GLU A 330 9.50 5.35 -9.00
N THR A 331 10.78 5.31 -9.41
CA THR A 331 11.30 4.31 -10.36
C THR A 331 11.46 2.93 -9.73
N PHE A 332 11.84 2.83 -8.46
CA PHE A 332 12.16 1.56 -7.79
C PHE A 332 11.31 1.30 -6.54
N ALA A 333 10.22 2.06 -6.34
CA ALA A 333 9.34 1.96 -5.17
C ALA A 333 10.07 2.12 -3.81
N GLY A 334 11.21 2.82 -3.81
CA GLY A 334 12.10 2.95 -2.64
C GLY A 334 12.89 1.67 -2.30
N ILE A 335 12.99 0.72 -3.22
CA ILE A 335 13.77 -0.50 -3.07
C ILE A 335 15.18 -0.29 -3.62
N VAL A 336 16.17 -0.65 -2.81
CA VAL A 336 17.59 -0.46 -3.12
C VAL A 336 18.30 -1.79 -2.95
N SER A 337 19.13 -2.18 -3.91
CA SER A 337 19.94 -3.39 -3.83
C SER A 337 21.41 -3.09 -4.10
N PHE A 338 22.30 -3.68 -3.31
CA PHE A 338 23.74 -3.63 -3.56
C PHE A 338 24.45 -4.85 -3.00
N GLN A 339 25.59 -5.16 -3.60
CA GLN A 339 26.48 -6.22 -3.16
C GLN A 339 27.21 -5.78 -1.89
N ILE A 340 27.09 -6.55 -0.80
CA ILE A 340 27.84 -6.27 0.43
C ILE A 340 29.14 -7.08 0.47
N TYR A 341 30.20 -6.40 0.89
CA TYR A 341 31.46 -7.02 1.27
C TYR A 341 31.73 -6.57 2.70
N VAL A 342 31.85 -7.53 3.61
CA VAL A 342 32.33 -7.23 4.96
C VAL A 342 33.80 -6.87 4.83
N VAL A 343 34.20 -5.70 5.32
CA VAL A 343 35.60 -5.34 5.41
C VAL A 343 36.23 -6.25 6.47
N GLY A 344 36.82 -7.36 6.02
CA GLY A 344 37.67 -8.18 6.87
C GLY A 344 38.92 -7.38 7.19
N TYR A 345 39.13 -7.07 8.47
CA TYR A 345 40.44 -6.65 8.95
C TYR A 345 41.43 -7.80 8.67
N ILE A 346 42.49 -7.51 7.91
CA ILE A 346 43.70 -8.34 7.86
C ILE A 346 44.48 -8.13 9.16
#